data_AF-A0A150THL5-F1
#
_entry.id   AF-A0A150THL5-F1
#
_cell.length_a   1.000
_cell.length_b   1.000
_cell.length_c   1.000
_cell.angle_alpha   90.00
_cell.angle_beta   90.00
_cell.angle_gamma   90.00
#
_symmetry.space_group_name_H-M   'P 1'
#
loop_
_entity.id
_entity.type
_entity.pdbx_description
1 polymer ?
#
loop_
_entity_poly.entity_id
_entity_poly.type
_entity_poly.pdbx_seq_one_letter_code
_entity_poly.pdbx_strand_id
1 'polypeptide(L)'
;MSGLHPLNGEVVRETDAWFYREHPRGRELQGRPLHPTSAEDAEGRRAWIAEYRRRLAARQSAPGSAPTPGGQADPLAPCQGCCPTDFLVSVGRVPASLPQVTLEVEEDVVLTGEDIAGSAGFGSGIYRWTTPSPRLSLRGAATSPQIVQGPTVRVHAGSEPSAAQPGELVEVTRSQPGCAPLTRQVHVFVRRCRLFRLAQPKIIAIASAVPAPVTTFADPLLPGAPPLPYGQDITFSTVRAIPHGPSFGTTIAHRERQMRVLLSWWAHNDPHRMAERLVNAFLAPHSAVACWSDPDLTAVASRHPNIVSFINKALSAPNSPERAPPGSVRIHQALERAGWDINALVPPTGLGPPAFNRGSQPLRTEDWGNGLAFMINGVQHAVVVARDYYYDRCAGEYYMRLEYVFYDVFGLDDIDLERFGANSGITSPFNTDAHYGVTAWWQLQHQHGYVPLITRISLEREFWVPVPPPAGAVP
;
A
#
# COMPACT_ATOMS: atom_id res chain seq x y z
N MET A 1 7.33 52.59 -4.44
CA MET A 1 8.50 52.81 -3.57
C MET A 1 9.10 51.43 -3.32
N SER A 2 10.11 51.02 -4.09
CA SER A 2 11.55 51.11 -3.78
C SER A 2 11.91 50.23 -2.56
N GLY A 3 12.82 49.25 -2.59
CA GLY A 3 13.84 48.88 -3.56
C GLY A 3 14.55 47.56 -3.17
N LEU A 4 15.49 47.17 -4.03
CA LEU A 4 16.31 45.94 -4.07
C LEU A 4 17.36 45.80 -2.95
N HIS A 5 17.71 44.56 -2.58
CA HIS A 5 19.03 43.91 -2.84
C HIS A 5 19.06 42.44 -2.31
N PRO A 6 20.02 41.58 -2.76
CA PRO A 6 19.85 40.13 -2.96
C PRO A 6 20.90 39.25 -2.24
N LEU A 7 20.88 37.95 -2.59
CA LEU A 7 21.87 36.88 -2.40
C LEU A 7 21.83 36.09 -1.08
N ASN A 8 21.46 34.81 -1.17
CA ASN A 8 22.42 33.71 -1.11
C ASN A 8 21.79 32.39 -1.58
N GLY A 9 22.56 31.66 -2.38
CA GLY A 9 22.14 30.42 -3.02
C GLY A 9 21.95 29.25 -2.07
N GLU A 10 21.08 28.34 -2.47
CA GLU A 10 21.03 27.00 -1.91
C GLU A 10 20.90 25.98 -3.05
N VAL A 11 21.65 24.90 -2.91
CA VAL A 11 21.83 23.81 -3.85
C VAL A 11 20.48 23.15 -4.15
N VAL A 12 19.98 23.31 -5.37
CA VAL A 12 18.89 22.48 -5.89
C VAL A 12 19.46 21.08 -6.13
N ARG A 13 19.27 20.18 -5.17
CA ARG A 13 19.34 18.74 -5.47
C ARG A 13 18.20 18.41 -6.41
N GLU A 14 18.56 17.92 -7.59
CA GLU A 14 17.64 17.28 -8.54
C GLU A 14 16.73 16.31 -7.78
N THR A 15 15.43 16.50 -7.98
CA THR A 15 14.41 15.62 -7.43
C THR A 15 14.37 14.37 -8.29
N ASP A 16 14.67 13.22 -7.68
CA ASP A 16 14.35 11.92 -8.25
C ASP A 16 12.84 11.80 -8.42
N ALA A 17 12.37 12.10 -9.63
CA ALA A 17 11.00 11.88 -10.04
C ALA A 17 10.79 10.38 -10.27
N TRP A 18 10.21 9.69 -9.28
CA TRP A 18 9.74 8.32 -9.46
C TRP A 18 8.30 8.35 -9.99
N PHE A 19 8.15 7.99 -11.26
CA PHE A 19 6.87 7.92 -11.95
C PHE A 19 5.94 6.88 -11.32
N TYR A 20 4.68 7.24 -11.15
CA TYR A 20 3.59 6.27 -11.11
C TYR A 20 3.66 5.42 -12.39
N ARG A 21 3.86 4.11 -12.25
CA ARG A 21 3.61 3.20 -13.37
C ARG A 21 2.19 2.68 -13.22
N GLU A 22 1.25 3.38 -13.84
CA GLU A 22 -0.04 2.78 -14.18
C GLU A 22 0.21 1.54 -15.04
N HIS A 23 -0.46 0.45 -14.67
CA HIS A 23 -0.36 -0.82 -15.38
C HIS A 23 -0.93 -0.68 -16.82
N PRO A 24 -0.38 -1.32 -17.87
CA PRO A 24 -0.79 -1.11 -19.27
C PRO A 24 -2.19 -1.63 -19.66
N ARG A 25 -3.09 -1.85 -18.72
CA ARG A 25 -4.50 -2.24 -19.01
C ARG A 25 -5.50 -1.10 -18.82
N GLY A 26 -5.03 0.14 -18.83
CA GLY A 26 -5.87 1.33 -18.94
C GLY A 26 -6.33 1.58 -20.38
N ARG A 27 -7.31 0.81 -20.86
CA ARG A 27 -8.32 1.30 -21.80
C ARG A 27 -9.65 0.61 -21.49
N GLU A 28 -10.54 1.42 -20.91
CA GLU A 28 -11.99 1.27 -21.00
C GLU A 28 -12.59 -0.02 -20.42
N LEU A 29 -12.68 -0.08 -19.09
CA LEU A 29 -13.76 -0.82 -18.43
C LEU A 29 -14.43 0.13 -17.44
N GLN A 30 -15.65 0.53 -17.79
CA GLN A 30 -16.60 1.15 -16.87
C GLN A 30 -16.65 0.35 -15.57
N GLY A 31 -16.64 1.06 -14.45
CA GLY A 31 -16.60 0.48 -13.12
C GLY A 31 -17.63 -0.63 -12.94
N ARG A 32 -17.13 -1.84 -12.71
CA ARG A 32 -17.90 -2.91 -12.09
C ARG A 32 -17.47 -3.06 -10.64
N PRO A 33 -18.42 -3.24 -9.70
CA PRO A 33 -18.08 -3.57 -8.32
C PRO A 33 -17.45 -4.96 -8.29
N LEU A 34 -16.25 -5.06 -7.71
CA LEU A 34 -15.56 -6.33 -7.49
C LEU A 34 -16.16 -7.00 -6.25
N HIS A 35 -17.05 -7.98 -6.47
CA HIS A 35 -17.31 -9.03 -5.49
C HIS A 35 -16.34 -10.22 -5.76
N PRO A 36 -15.82 -10.89 -4.73
CA PRO A 36 -14.76 -11.88 -4.89
C PRO A 36 -15.35 -13.29 -5.05
N THR A 37 -15.43 -13.82 -6.28
CA THR A 37 -15.66 -15.28 -6.49
C THR A 37 -15.22 -15.85 -7.84
N SER A 38 -14.71 -15.08 -8.81
CA SER A 38 -14.47 -15.66 -10.15
C SER A 38 -13.09 -16.35 -10.27
N ALA A 39 -13.07 -17.47 -11.01
CA ALA A 39 -11.84 -18.17 -11.40
C ALA A 39 -10.83 -17.28 -12.16
N GLU A 40 -11.29 -16.15 -12.69
CA GLU A 40 -10.47 -15.13 -13.35
C GLU A 40 -9.47 -14.46 -12.39
N ASP A 41 -9.80 -14.31 -11.10
CA ASP A 41 -8.86 -13.76 -10.11
C ASP A 41 -7.73 -14.74 -9.79
N ALA A 42 -8.04 -16.04 -9.74
CA ALA A 42 -7.04 -17.09 -9.56
C ALA A 42 -6.14 -17.24 -10.80
N GLU A 43 -6.70 -17.07 -11.99
CA GLU A 43 -5.95 -17.07 -13.25
C GLU A 43 -5.11 -15.81 -13.42
N GLY A 44 -5.62 -14.64 -13.04
CA GLY A 44 -4.87 -13.39 -12.97
C GLY A 44 -3.68 -13.49 -12.01
N ARG A 45 -3.90 -14.09 -10.83
CA ARG A 45 -2.82 -14.35 -9.85
C ARG A 45 -1.77 -15.32 -10.37
N ARG A 46 -2.18 -16.40 -11.06
CA ARG A 46 -1.25 -17.36 -11.69
C ARG A 46 -0.47 -16.74 -12.85
N ALA A 47 -1.14 -15.97 -13.70
CA ALA A 47 -0.52 -15.25 -14.81
C ALA A 47 0.47 -14.20 -14.30
N TRP A 48 0.15 -13.52 -13.19
CA TRP A 48 1.05 -12.57 -12.56
C TRP A 48 2.26 -13.26 -11.92
N ILE A 49 2.09 -14.36 -11.17
CA ILE A 49 3.21 -15.13 -10.61
C ILE A 49 4.13 -15.63 -11.74
N ALA A 50 3.56 -16.07 -12.87
CA ALA A 50 4.31 -16.48 -14.04
C ALA A 50 5.07 -15.31 -14.70
N GLU A 51 4.44 -14.15 -14.81
CA GLU A 51 5.06 -12.92 -15.34
C GLU A 51 6.17 -12.40 -14.41
N TYR A 52 5.96 -12.44 -13.10
CA TYR A 52 6.93 -12.10 -12.08
C TYR A 52 8.17 -13.00 -12.18
N ARG A 53 7.96 -14.33 -12.21
CA ARG A 53 9.05 -15.32 -12.43
C ARG A 53 9.79 -15.08 -13.74
N ARG A 54 9.07 -14.73 -14.82
CA ARG A 54 9.70 -14.36 -16.10
C ARG A 54 10.55 -13.10 -15.99
N ARG A 55 10.09 -12.08 -15.28
CA ARG A 55 10.85 -10.82 -15.09
C ARG A 55 12.06 -11.00 -14.18
N LEU A 56 11.94 -11.84 -13.15
CA LEU A 56 13.06 -12.23 -12.31
C LEU A 56 14.13 -12.94 -13.14
N ALA A 57 13.72 -13.94 -13.93
CA ALA A 57 14.60 -14.66 -14.86
C ALA A 57 15.22 -13.73 -15.93
N ALA A 58 14.44 -12.79 -16.49
CA ALA A 58 14.92 -11.81 -17.46
C ALA A 58 15.96 -10.83 -16.87
N ARG A 59 15.80 -10.45 -15.59
CA ARG A 59 16.81 -9.64 -14.89
C ARG A 59 18.08 -10.42 -14.61
N GLN A 60 17.97 -11.72 -14.33
CA GLN A 60 19.10 -12.63 -14.16
C GLN A 60 19.79 -13.00 -15.48
N SER A 61 19.18 -12.70 -16.64
CA SER A 61 19.69 -13.05 -17.97
C SER A 61 19.98 -11.83 -18.86
N ALA A 62 19.97 -10.61 -18.31
CA ALA A 62 20.32 -9.41 -19.07
C ALA A 62 21.79 -9.50 -19.56
N PRO A 63 22.04 -9.56 -20.87
CA PRO A 63 23.40 -9.65 -21.38
C PRO A 63 24.11 -8.31 -21.20
N GLY A 64 25.34 -8.35 -20.68
CA GLY A 64 26.27 -7.24 -20.80
C GLY A 64 26.41 -6.81 -22.26
N SER A 65 26.47 -5.50 -22.47
CA SER A 65 26.62 -4.80 -23.75
C SER A 65 27.39 -5.58 -24.82
N ALA A 66 26.77 -5.76 -25.99
CA ALA A 66 27.38 -6.38 -27.16
C ALA A 66 28.61 -5.58 -27.66
N PRO A 67 29.72 -6.23 -28.03
CA PRO A 67 30.86 -5.55 -28.61
C PRO A 67 30.62 -5.23 -30.09
N THR A 68 31.00 -4.03 -30.49
CA THR A 68 31.00 -3.52 -31.86
C THR A 68 31.91 -4.37 -32.76
N PRO A 69 31.52 -4.72 -34.00
CA PRO A 69 32.36 -5.51 -34.89
C PRO A 69 33.29 -4.60 -35.71
N GLY A 70 34.56 -5.01 -35.84
CA GLY A 70 35.38 -4.60 -36.98
C GLY A 70 36.83 -4.26 -36.67
N GLY A 71 37.69 -5.28 -36.68
CA GLY A 71 39.14 -5.14 -36.80
C GLY A 71 39.74 -6.49 -37.19
N GLN A 72 39.89 -6.71 -38.49
CA GLN A 72 40.57 -7.90 -39.05
C GLN A 72 42.00 -7.97 -38.50
N ALA A 73 42.34 -9.10 -37.89
CA ALA A 73 43.72 -9.46 -37.54
C ALA A 73 44.10 -10.78 -38.22
N ASP A 74 45.31 -10.78 -38.77
CA ASP A 74 45.97 -11.87 -39.49
C ASP A 74 46.05 -13.19 -38.72
N PRO A 75 46.04 -14.35 -39.42
CA PRO A 75 46.23 -15.65 -38.80
C PRO A 75 47.73 -15.93 -38.62
N LEU A 76 48.28 -15.56 -37.46
CA LEU A 76 49.59 -16.06 -37.03
C LEU A 76 49.45 -17.28 -36.12
N ALA A 77 50.37 -18.22 -36.33
CA ALA A 77 50.46 -19.58 -35.84
C ALA A 77 50.18 -19.77 -34.33
N PRO A 78 49.75 -20.97 -33.90
CA PRO A 78 49.58 -21.30 -32.48
C PRO A 78 50.92 -21.17 -31.76
N CYS A 79 51.03 -20.17 -30.90
CA CYS A 79 52.18 -20.02 -30.02
C CYS A 79 52.17 -21.16 -28.98
N GLN A 80 52.86 -22.27 -29.28
CA GLN A 80 53.23 -23.29 -28.30
C GLN A 80 54.14 -22.64 -27.26
N GLY A 81 53.58 -22.22 -26.12
CA GLY A 81 54.32 -21.64 -25.00
C GLY A 81 53.86 -20.24 -24.58
N CYS A 82 52.96 -19.60 -25.33
CA CYS A 82 52.30 -18.38 -24.85
C CYS A 82 51.18 -18.78 -23.87
N CYS A 83 51.52 -19.09 -22.62
CA CYS A 83 50.54 -18.89 -21.56
C CYS A 83 50.14 -17.42 -21.62
N PRO A 84 48.85 -17.06 -21.59
CA PRO A 84 48.46 -15.67 -21.38
C PRO A 84 49.08 -15.25 -20.04
N THR A 85 50.24 -14.63 -20.11
CA THR A 85 50.91 -14.01 -18.98
C THR A 85 50.09 -12.77 -18.64
N ASP A 86 50.01 -12.51 -17.35
CA ASP A 86 49.31 -11.38 -16.77
C ASP A 86 49.43 -10.12 -17.64
N PHE A 87 48.30 -9.54 -18.03
CA PHE A 87 48.34 -8.15 -18.46
C PHE A 87 48.82 -7.32 -17.26
N LEU A 88 49.90 -6.57 -17.47
CA LEU A 88 50.32 -5.45 -16.65
C LEU A 88 49.10 -4.58 -16.32
N VAL A 89 48.64 -4.66 -15.07
CA VAL A 89 47.84 -3.60 -14.47
C VAL A 89 48.78 -2.41 -14.34
N SER A 90 48.71 -1.50 -15.30
CA SER A 90 49.16 -0.12 -15.11
C SER A 90 48.61 0.39 -13.78
N VAL A 91 49.48 0.92 -12.93
CA VAL A 91 49.11 1.49 -11.63
C VAL A 91 48.19 2.69 -11.88
N GLY A 92 46.90 2.42 -11.88
CA GLY A 92 45.82 3.39 -12.09
C GLY A 92 44.53 2.80 -11.56
N ARG A 93 44.36 2.84 -10.23
CA ARG A 93 43.16 2.42 -9.45
C ARG A 93 42.66 1.00 -9.72
N VAL A 94 42.94 0.13 -8.75
CA VAL A 94 42.21 -1.14 -8.52
C VAL A 94 40.69 -0.87 -8.63
N PRO A 95 39.92 -1.59 -9.49
CA PRO A 95 38.47 -1.54 -9.40
C PRO A 95 38.03 -2.31 -8.16
N ALA A 96 37.31 -1.63 -7.28
CA ALA A 96 36.85 -2.13 -5.99
C ALA A 96 35.66 -3.12 -6.08
N SER A 97 35.56 -3.95 -7.12
CA SER A 97 34.43 -4.89 -7.26
C SER A 97 34.89 -6.25 -7.76
N LEU A 98 35.19 -7.14 -6.79
CA LEU A 98 35.11 -8.59 -7.03
C LEU A 98 33.70 -8.94 -7.54
N PRO A 99 33.52 -9.96 -8.39
CA PRO A 99 32.19 -10.42 -8.78
C PRO A 99 31.45 -10.85 -7.50
N GLN A 100 30.38 -10.13 -7.19
CA GLN A 100 29.48 -10.44 -6.09
C GLN A 100 28.26 -11.15 -6.66
N VAL A 101 27.94 -12.31 -6.10
CA VAL A 101 26.75 -13.07 -6.48
C VAL A 101 25.90 -13.22 -5.24
N THR A 102 24.64 -12.78 -5.30
CA THR A 102 23.69 -12.96 -4.20
C THR A 102 22.87 -14.22 -4.43
N LEU A 103 22.84 -15.12 -3.45
CA LEU A 103 22.02 -16.33 -3.44
C LEU A 103 20.79 -16.15 -2.56
N GLU A 104 19.65 -16.63 -3.06
CA GLU A 104 18.48 -16.92 -2.26
C GLU A 104 18.62 -18.33 -1.63
N VAL A 105 18.11 -18.51 -0.41
CA VAL A 105 18.16 -19.83 0.26
C VAL A 105 17.27 -20.80 -0.51
N GLU A 106 17.75 -22.04 -0.72
CA GLU A 106 17.13 -23.11 -1.52
C GLU A 106 17.19 -22.96 -3.05
N GLU A 107 17.81 -21.91 -3.58
CA GLU A 107 18.07 -21.77 -5.02
C GLU A 107 19.51 -22.14 -5.42
N ASP A 108 19.67 -22.61 -6.65
CA ASP A 108 20.97 -22.83 -7.29
C ASP A 108 21.30 -21.60 -8.14
N VAL A 109 22.49 -21.01 -7.98
CA VAL A 109 23.05 -20.12 -9.01
C VAL A 109 24.06 -20.87 -9.84
N VAL A 110 23.94 -20.69 -11.16
CA VAL A 110 24.89 -21.20 -12.13
C VAL A 110 26.02 -20.18 -12.24
N LEU A 111 27.24 -20.58 -11.89
CA LEU A 111 28.46 -19.83 -12.18
C LEU A 111 29.19 -20.51 -13.33
N THR A 112 29.55 -19.76 -14.35
CA THR A 112 30.40 -20.23 -15.44
C THR A 112 31.81 -19.66 -15.33
N GLY A 113 32.77 -20.33 -15.95
CA GLY A 113 34.12 -19.79 -16.10
C GLY A 113 34.14 -18.44 -16.82
N GLU A 114 33.14 -18.18 -17.67
CA GLU A 114 32.97 -16.93 -18.42
C GLU A 114 32.45 -15.78 -17.54
N ASP A 115 31.55 -16.05 -16.59
CA ASP A 115 31.02 -15.03 -15.65
C ASP A 115 32.11 -14.41 -14.76
N ILE A 116 33.18 -15.17 -14.52
CA ILE A 116 34.35 -14.76 -13.73
C ILE A 116 35.40 -14.08 -14.61
N ALA A 117 35.32 -14.29 -15.93
CA ALA A 117 36.26 -13.83 -16.93
C ALA A 117 35.97 -12.42 -17.45
N GLY A 118 35.42 -11.51 -16.63
CA GLY A 118 35.16 -10.09 -16.99
C GLY A 118 36.39 -9.31 -17.52
N SER A 119 37.54 -9.96 -17.67
CA SER A 119 38.75 -9.50 -18.32
C SER A 119 39.36 -10.66 -19.12
N ALA A 120 39.76 -10.40 -20.37
CA ALA A 120 40.47 -11.33 -21.24
C ALA A 120 41.50 -12.21 -20.49
N GLY A 121 41.42 -13.54 -20.63
CA GLY A 121 42.46 -14.47 -20.13
C GLY A 121 41.96 -15.74 -19.42
N PHE A 122 40.69 -15.81 -19.02
CA PHE A 122 40.07 -17.02 -18.47
C PHE A 122 39.44 -17.87 -19.61
N GLY A 123 40.27 -18.35 -20.54
CA GLY A 123 39.85 -19.10 -21.74
C GLY A 123 39.63 -20.60 -21.53
N SER A 124 39.68 -21.40 -22.61
CA SER A 124 39.51 -22.85 -22.55
C SER A 124 40.47 -23.55 -21.56
N GLY A 125 39.98 -24.51 -20.77
CA GLY A 125 40.80 -25.17 -19.76
C GLY A 125 39.99 -26.11 -18.89
N ILE A 126 40.67 -26.82 -17.99
CA ILE A 126 40.02 -27.64 -16.98
C ILE A 126 39.76 -26.74 -15.77
N TYR A 127 38.50 -26.63 -15.38
CA TYR A 127 38.05 -25.82 -14.26
C TYR A 127 37.79 -26.70 -13.04
N ARG A 128 38.28 -26.25 -11.89
CA ARG A 128 38.02 -26.85 -10.59
C ARG A 128 37.45 -25.79 -9.66
N TRP A 129 36.25 -26.06 -9.15
CA TRP A 129 35.55 -25.19 -8.22
C TRP A 129 35.63 -25.78 -6.83
N THR A 130 35.99 -24.96 -5.84
CA THR A 130 36.07 -25.35 -4.43
C THR A 130 35.44 -24.30 -3.54
N THR A 131 34.85 -24.70 -2.43
CA THR A 131 34.40 -23.77 -1.39
C THR A 131 34.78 -24.29 -0.02
N PRO A 132 35.43 -23.47 0.83
CA PRO A 132 35.64 -23.81 2.23
C PRO A 132 34.35 -23.60 3.05
N SER A 133 33.31 -23.00 2.45
CA SER A 133 32.07 -22.70 3.17
C SER A 133 31.32 -23.99 3.49
N PRO A 134 31.02 -24.26 4.78
CA PRO A 134 30.11 -25.34 5.14
C PRO A 134 28.64 -24.99 4.80
N ARG A 135 28.38 -23.74 4.37
CA ARG A 135 27.05 -23.21 4.07
C ARG A 135 26.73 -23.19 2.58
N LEU A 136 27.71 -23.50 1.74
CA LEU A 136 27.53 -23.70 0.31
C LEU A 136 27.77 -25.17 -0.05
N SER A 137 27.01 -25.65 -1.02
CA SER A 137 27.31 -26.91 -1.70
C SER A 137 27.46 -26.66 -3.19
N LEU A 138 28.47 -27.25 -3.80
CA LEU A 138 28.74 -27.15 -5.23
C LEU A 138 28.17 -28.39 -5.92
N ARG A 139 27.36 -28.18 -6.95
CA ARG A 139 26.71 -29.22 -7.76
C ARG A 139 27.21 -29.16 -9.20
N GLY A 140 27.48 -30.31 -9.80
CA GLY A 140 27.98 -30.47 -11.18
C GLY A 140 28.58 -31.86 -11.40
N ALA A 141 29.47 -32.00 -12.39
CA ALA A 141 30.26 -33.24 -12.57
C ALA A 141 31.28 -33.34 -11.42
N ALA A 142 30.79 -33.82 -10.27
CA ALA A 142 31.48 -33.71 -8.99
C ALA A 142 32.28 -34.96 -8.65
N THR A 143 33.36 -34.76 -7.90
CA THR A 143 34.02 -35.80 -7.10
C THR A 143 33.59 -35.73 -5.62
N SER A 144 33.01 -34.60 -5.18
CA SER A 144 32.51 -34.33 -3.82
C SER A 144 31.59 -33.09 -3.82
N PRO A 145 30.64 -32.93 -2.87
CA PRO A 145 29.78 -31.74 -2.75
C PRO A 145 30.50 -30.40 -2.52
N GLN A 146 31.82 -30.40 -2.28
CA GLN A 146 32.63 -29.18 -2.16
C GLN A 146 33.64 -29.02 -3.30
N ILE A 147 33.69 -29.97 -4.26
CA ILE A 147 34.66 -29.96 -5.36
C ILE A 147 33.97 -30.41 -6.66
N VAL A 148 33.81 -29.46 -7.58
CA VAL A 148 33.20 -29.72 -8.89
C VAL A 148 34.22 -29.45 -9.99
N GLN A 149 34.27 -30.34 -10.98
CA GLN A 149 35.03 -30.12 -12.19
C GLN A 149 34.09 -29.75 -13.34
N GLY A 150 34.52 -28.82 -14.18
CA GLY A 150 33.79 -28.42 -15.38
C GLY A 150 33.65 -26.91 -15.53
N PRO A 151 33.35 -26.43 -16.74
CA PRO A 151 33.28 -25.01 -17.07
C PRO A 151 32.14 -24.27 -16.36
N THR A 152 31.24 -25.01 -15.70
CA THR A 152 30.07 -24.49 -15.01
C THR A 152 29.91 -25.23 -13.67
N VAL A 153 29.57 -24.49 -12.62
CA VAL A 153 29.18 -25.03 -11.32
C VAL A 153 27.84 -24.45 -10.90
N ARG A 154 27.00 -25.25 -10.24
CA ARG A 154 25.84 -24.75 -9.51
C ARG A 154 26.20 -24.60 -8.05
N VAL A 155 26.07 -23.39 -7.52
CA VAL A 155 26.28 -23.10 -6.10
C VAL A 155 24.92 -23.10 -5.41
N HIS A 156 24.75 -23.98 -4.44
CA HIS A 156 23.53 -24.13 -3.67
C HIS A 156 23.76 -23.66 -2.23
N ALA A 157 22.93 -22.74 -1.76
CA ALA A 157 22.96 -22.27 -0.37
C ALA A 157 22.27 -23.29 0.56
N GLY A 158 22.97 -23.73 1.60
CA GLY A 158 22.39 -24.54 2.67
C GLY A 158 21.37 -23.78 3.53
N SER A 159 20.68 -24.49 4.42
CA SER A 159 19.56 -23.97 5.24
C SER A 159 19.94 -22.92 6.30
N GLU A 160 21.23 -22.72 6.56
CA GLU A 160 21.74 -21.77 7.58
C GLU A 160 22.58 -20.63 6.98
N PRO A 161 21.98 -19.50 6.59
CA PRO A 161 22.72 -18.28 6.28
C PRO A 161 23.24 -17.59 7.55
N SER A 162 24.41 -16.95 7.43
CA SER A 162 24.97 -16.10 8.49
C SER A 162 24.24 -14.76 8.54
N ALA A 163 23.86 -14.33 9.74
CA ALA A 163 23.22 -13.04 9.98
C ALA A 163 24.20 -11.85 9.93
N ALA A 164 25.51 -12.09 9.88
CA ALA A 164 26.53 -11.05 9.85
C ALA A 164 27.88 -11.65 9.46
N GLN A 165 28.34 -11.50 8.20
CA GLN A 165 29.76 -11.57 7.78
C GLN A 165 29.92 -11.53 6.23
N PRO A 166 31.14 -11.24 5.69
CA PRO A 166 31.38 -11.05 4.26
C PRO A 166 31.03 -12.31 3.47
N GLY A 167 30.63 -12.15 2.20
CA GLY A 167 30.15 -13.24 1.35
C GLY A 167 31.03 -14.49 1.40
N GLU A 168 30.38 -15.65 1.34
CA GLU A 168 31.00 -16.97 1.32
C GLU A 168 31.96 -17.10 0.14
N LEU A 169 33.11 -17.73 0.36
CA LEU A 169 34.12 -17.84 -0.68
C LEU A 169 33.85 -19.05 -1.58
N VAL A 170 33.88 -18.85 -2.88
CA VAL A 170 34.02 -19.91 -3.89
C VAL A 170 35.30 -19.62 -4.66
N GLU A 171 36.21 -20.58 -4.70
CA GLU A 171 37.43 -20.50 -5.48
C GLU A 171 37.28 -21.28 -6.78
N VAL A 172 37.73 -20.70 -7.88
CA VAL A 172 37.84 -21.38 -9.17
C VAL A 172 39.30 -21.43 -9.58
N THR A 173 39.80 -22.63 -9.85
CA THR A 173 41.13 -22.86 -10.41
C THR A 173 40.98 -23.33 -11.85
N ARG A 174 41.62 -22.63 -12.78
CA ARG A 174 41.76 -23.04 -14.18
C ARG A 174 43.15 -23.64 -14.40
N SER A 175 43.19 -24.84 -14.95
CA SER A 175 44.42 -25.53 -15.36
C SER A 175 44.43 -25.74 -16.87
N GLN A 176 45.57 -25.44 -17.50
CA GLN A 176 45.81 -25.68 -18.93
C GLN A 176 47.21 -26.30 -19.10
N PRO A 177 47.38 -27.32 -19.96
CA PRO A 177 48.69 -27.90 -20.22
C PRO A 177 49.70 -26.84 -20.66
N GLY A 178 50.89 -26.87 -20.06
CA GLY A 178 51.95 -25.90 -20.32
C GLY A 178 51.85 -24.59 -19.54
N CYS A 179 50.80 -24.39 -18.74
CA CYS A 179 50.60 -23.17 -17.96
C CYS A 179 50.45 -23.43 -16.46
N ALA A 180 50.89 -22.47 -15.65
CA ALA A 180 50.63 -22.47 -14.22
C ALA A 180 49.11 -22.35 -13.97
N PRO A 181 48.56 -23.06 -12.96
CA PRO A 181 47.16 -22.91 -12.60
C PRO A 181 46.82 -21.48 -12.18
N LEU A 182 45.67 -20.98 -12.63
CA LEU A 182 45.18 -19.65 -12.30
C LEU A 182 43.99 -19.78 -11.35
N THR A 183 44.08 -19.16 -10.17
CA THR A 183 43.02 -19.21 -9.15
C THR A 183 42.33 -17.86 -9.00
N ARG A 184 41.00 -17.85 -8.95
CA ARG A 184 40.18 -16.67 -8.65
C ARG A 184 39.24 -16.96 -7.50
N GLN A 185 38.90 -15.90 -6.78
CA GLN A 185 38.00 -15.90 -5.64
C GLN A 185 36.70 -15.17 -6.02
N VAL A 186 35.57 -15.83 -5.80
CA VAL A 186 34.22 -15.29 -5.98
C VAL A 186 33.57 -15.21 -4.60
N HIS A 187 33.04 -14.05 -4.25
CA HIS A 187 32.30 -13.87 -3.02
C HIS A 187 30.80 -14.04 -3.28
N VAL A 188 30.21 -14.98 -2.57
CA VAL A 188 28.83 -15.41 -2.71
C VAL A 188 28.06 -15.02 -1.44
N PHE A 189 27.16 -14.06 -1.55
CA PHE A 189 26.37 -13.56 -0.44
C PHE A 189 25.05 -14.34 -0.35
N VAL A 190 24.92 -15.20 0.66
CA VAL A 190 23.65 -15.90 0.90
C VAL A 190 22.72 -15.02 1.72
N ARG A 191 21.55 -14.67 1.18
CA ARG A 191 20.52 -13.91 1.90
C ARG A 191 19.33 -14.82 2.21
N ARG A 192 18.87 -14.79 3.47
CA ARG A 192 17.65 -15.47 3.91
C ARG A 192 16.44 -14.70 3.36
N CYS A 193 15.94 -15.12 2.21
CA CYS A 193 14.71 -14.59 1.63
C CYS A 193 13.53 -15.09 2.46
N ARG A 194 13.10 -14.28 3.42
CA ARG A 194 11.90 -14.56 4.20
C ARG A 194 10.73 -13.89 3.50
N LEU A 195 9.81 -14.72 3.02
CA LEU A 195 8.53 -14.27 2.50
C LEU A 195 7.55 -14.15 3.67
N PHE A 196 7.06 -12.94 3.92
CA PHE A 196 6.00 -12.71 4.89
C PHE A 196 4.67 -12.69 4.15
N ARG A 197 3.65 -13.35 4.68
CA ARG A 197 2.31 -13.39 4.08
C ARG A 197 1.25 -13.12 5.12
N LEU A 198 0.15 -12.49 4.70
CA LEU A 198 -1.04 -12.38 5.53
C LEU A 198 -1.68 -13.76 5.71
N ALA A 199 -1.92 -14.17 6.96
CA ALA A 199 -2.59 -15.42 7.24
C ALA A 199 -4.11 -15.34 6.98
N GLN A 200 -4.71 -14.22 7.37
CA GLN A 200 -6.15 -13.94 7.25
C GLN A 200 -6.38 -12.43 7.19
N PRO A 201 -7.50 -11.95 6.61
CA PRO A 201 -7.82 -10.53 6.63
C PRO A 201 -7.67 -9.93 8.03
N LYS A 202 -6.98 -8.80 8.12
CA LYS A 202 -6.59 -8.21 9.41
C LYS A 202 -6.78 -6.70 9.37
N ILE A 203 -7.33 -6.13 10.43
CA ILE A 203 -7.32 -4.67 10.60
C ILE A 203 -5.88 -4.23 10.87
N ILE A 204 -5.37 -3.34 10.04
CA ILE A 204 -3.98 -2.87 10.09
C ILE A 204 -3.86 -1.36 10.34
N ALA A 205 -4.96 -0.62 10.43
CA ALA A 205 -4.99 0.75 10.95
C ALA A 205 -6.42 1.15 11.35
N ILE A 206 -6.54 2.06 12.32
CA ILE A 206 -7.81 2.67 12.72
C ILE A 206 -7.61 4.17 12.94
N ALA A 207 -8.45 4.99 12.32
CA ALA A 207 -8.59 6.42 12.61
C ALA A 207 -9.96 6.66 13.25
N SER A 208 -10.04 7.50 14.27
CA SER A 208 -11.32 7.81 14.92
C SER A 208 -11.37 9.26 15.39
N ALA A 209 -12.55 9.87 15.32
CA ALA A 209 -12.81 11.25 15.72
C ALA A 209 -14.16 11.37 16.46
N VAL A 210 -14.38 10.50 17.45
CA VAL A 210 -15.60 10.52 18.26
C VAL A 210 -15.35 11.22 19.59
N PRO A 211 -15.89 12.42 19.82
CA PRO A 211 -15.87 13.05 21.12
C PRO A 211 -16.85 12.34 22.05
N ALA A 212 -16.41 11.98 23.26
CA ALA A 212 -17.25 11.44 24.34
C ALA A 212 -18.18 10.27 23.92
N PRO A 213 -17.62 9.10 23.61
CA PRO A 213 -18.42 7.97 23.15
C PRO A 213 -19.40 7.49 24.23
N VAL A 214 -20.63 7.16 23.83
CA VAL A 214 -21.70 6.72 24.75
C VAL A 214 -22.13 5.27 24.51
N THR A 215 -21.85 4.72 23.33
CA THR A 215 -22.14 3.32 23.01
C THR A 215 -21.17 2.80 21.94
N THR A 216 -21.23 1.50 21.68
CA THR A 216 -20.41 0.85 20.66
C THR A 216 -21.25 0.07 19.68
N PHE A 217 -20.83 0.03 18.42
CA PHE A 217 -21.41 -0.83 17.39
C PHE A 217 -20.32 -1.65 16.70
N ALA A 218 -20.58 -2.94 16.48
CA ALA A 218 -19.66 -3.85 15.81
C ALA A 218 -20.16 -4.13 14.39
N ASP A 219 -19.36 -3.78 13.38
CA ASP A 219 -19.62 -4.18 12.00
C ASP A 219 -19.23 -5.65 11.79
N PRO A 220 -20.19 -6.55 11.54
CA PRO A 220 -19.90 -7.98 11.36
C PRO A 220 -19.07 -8.28 10.09
N LEU A 221 -18.96 -7.32 9.16
CA LEU A 221 -18.15 -7.47 7.95
C LEU A 221 -16.65 -7.21 8.18
N LEU A 222 -16.28 -6.63 9.32
CA LEU A 222 -14.88 -6.42 9.70
C LEU A 222 -14.28 -7.69 10.29
N PRO A 223 -12.99 -7.99 10.02
CA PRO A 223 -12.31 -9.11 10.66
C PRO A 223 -12.30 -8.97 12.18
N GLY A 224 -12.84 -9.97 12.88
CA GLY A 224 -12.99 -9.96 14.34
C GLY A 224 -14.08 -9.02 14.88
N ALA A 225 -14.81 -8.32 14.01
CA ALA A 225 -15.92 -7.42 14.34
C ALA A 225 -15.68 -6.55 15.59
N PRO A 226 -14.60 -5.74 15.63
CA PRO A 226 -14.31 -4.93 16.81
C PRO A 226 -15.44 -3.92 17.06
N PRO A 227 -15.85 -3.71 18.31
CA PRO A 227 -16.79 -2.66 18.66
C PRO A 227 -16.14 -1.29 18.41
N LEU A 228 -16.76 -0.47 17.55
CA LEU A 228 -16.37 0.91 17.31
C LEU A 228 -17.19 1.84 18.22
N PRO A 229 -16.57 2.81 18.92
CA PRO A 229 -17.25 3.69 19.86
C PRO A 229 -17.88 4.90 19.16
N TYR A 230 -19.17 5.16 19.38
CA TYR A 230 -19.96 6.23 18.74
C TYR A 230 -20.49 7.25 19.75
N GLY A 231 -20.81 8.45 19.25
CA GLY A 231 -21.39 9.56 20.00
C GLY A 231 -22.88 9.37 20.30
N GLN A 232 -23.55 10.44 20.74
CA GLN A 232 -24.99 10.41 21.09
C GLN A 232 -25.89 10.27 19.86
N ASP A 233 -25.44 10.70 18.69
CA ASP A 233 -26.11 10.59 17.40
C ASP A 233 -26.60 9.18 17.04
N ILE A 234 -25.96 8.13 17.55
CA ILE A 234 -26.36 6.73 17.35
C ILE A 234 -27.49 6.26 18.30
N THR A 235 -27.86 7.08 19.28
CA THR A 235 -28.89 6.73 20.27
C THR A 235 -30.29 7.05 19.77
N PHE A 236 -31.31 6.34 20.23
CA PHE A 236 -32.71 6.59 19.86
C PHE A 236 -33.63 6.23 21.02
N SER A 237 -34.86 6.75 21.00
CA SER A 237 -35.85 6.49 22.05
C SER A 237 -37.28 6.83 21.60
N THR A 238 -38.27 6.50 22.43
CA THR A 238 -39.70 6.71 22.14
C THR A 238 -40.37 7.75 23.04
N VAL A 239 -39.63 8.37 23.97
CA VAL A 239 -40.22 9.17 25.05
C VAL A 239 -39.39 10.39 25.45
N ARG A 240 -38.41 10.80 24.65
CA ARG A 240 -37.52 11.90 25.01
C ARG A 240 -38.18 13.26 24.80
N ALA A 241 -38.12 14.13 25.79
CA ALA A 241 -38.53 15.52 25.61
C ALA A 241 -37.50 16.27 24.74
N ILE A 242 -37.95 17.16 23.86
CA ILE A 242 -37.08 18.00 23.03
C ILE A 242 -36.31 18.96 23.95
N PRO A 243 -34.97 18.97 23.90
CA PRO A 243 -34.18 19.99 24.56
C PRO A 243 -34.54 21.38 24.02
N HIS A 244 -34.96 22.29 24.91
CA HIS A 244 -35.07 23.72 24.66
C HIS A 244 -36.00 24.17 23.49
N GLY A 245 -37.15 23.51 23.26
CA GLY A 245 -37.97 23.87 22.09
C GLY A 245 -39.42 23.41 22.02
N PRO A 246 -40.22 24.03 21.12
CA PRO A 246 -41.52 23.49 20.76
C PRO A 246 -41.35 22.25 19.87
N SER A 247 -42.20 21.25 20.11
CA SER A 247 -42.36 20.13 19.19
C SER A 247 -42.79 20.61 17.81
N PHE A 248 -42.24 20.01 16.77
CA PHE A 248 -42.62 20.29 15.40
C PHE A 248 -43.47 19.16 14.80
N GLY A 249 -44.49 19.55 14.04
CA GLY A 249 -45.49 18.64 13.49
C GLY A 249 -46.41 17.99 14.54
N THR A 250 -47.59 17.57 14.12
CA THR A 250 -48.57 16.89 14.99
C THR A 250 -48.65 15.38 14.75
N THR A 251 -48.12 14.89 13.62
CA THR A 251 -48.16 13.47 13.24
C THR A 251 -46.81 12.99 12.73
N ILE A 252 -46.56 11.68 12.83
CA ILE A 252 -45.35 11.03 12.28
C ILE A 252 -45.22 11.34 10.79
N ALA A 253 -46.27 11.13 10.00
CA ALA A 253 -46.26 11.42 8.56
C ALA A 253 -45.94 12.88 8.22
N HIS A 254 -46.32 13.84 9.07
CA HIS A 254 -45.90 15.23 8.87
C HIS A 254 -44.39 15.40 9.10
N ARG A 255 -43.83 14.78 10.14
CA ARG A 255 -42.39 14.82 10.44
C ARG A 255 -41.56 14.14 9.36
N GLU A 256 -41.99 13.00 8.84
CA GLU A 256 -41.32 12.32 7.73
C GLU A 256 -41.26 13.21 6.48
N ARG A 257 -42.36 13.88 6.12
CA ARG A 257 -42.38 14.84 5.01
C ARG A 257 -41.41 16.00 5.24
N GLN A 258 -41.31 16.47 6.48
CA GLN A 258 -40.45 17.59 6.83
C GLN A 258 -38.97 17.22 6.86
N MET A 259 -38.62 16.03 7.35
CA MET A 259 -37.27 15.49 7.20
C MET A 259 -36.87 15.40 5.71
N ARG A 260 -37.79 15.01 4.82
CA ARG A 260 -37.53 14.94 3.37
C ARG A 260 -37.27 16.31 2.73
N VAL A 261 -37.72 17.41 3.33
CA VAL A 261 -37.38 18.76 2.86
C VAL A 261 -35.86 18.97 2.90
N LEU A 262 -35.14 18.34 3.82
CA LEU A 262 -33.67 18.43 3.90
C LEU A 262 -32.96 18.03 2.60
N LEU A 263 -33.56 17.16 1.79
CA LEU A 263 -33.02 16.77 0.50
C LEU A 263 -32.94 17.95 -0.48
N SER A 264 -33.92 18.85 -0.49
CA SER A 264 -33.87 20.05 -1.36
C SER A 264 -32.85 21.09 -0.87
N TRP A 265 -32.37 20.94 0.37
CA TRP A 265 -31.34 21.80 0.94
C TRP A 265 -29.96 21.24 0.68
N TRP A 266 -29.70 20.02 1.12
CA TRP A 266 -28.36 19.45 1.18
C TRP A 266 -28.04 18.46 0.06
N ALA A 267 -29.03 18.07 -0.75
CA ALA A 267 -28.87 17.10 -1.83
C ALA A 267 -29.55 17.56 -3.15
N HIS A 268 -29.74 18.86 -3.35
CA HIS A 268 -30.40 19.40 -4.55
C HIS A 268 -29.61 19.13 -5.84
N ASN A 269 -28.30 18.92 -5.73
CA ASN A 269 -27.39 18.53 -6.81
C ASN A 269 -26.87 17.09 -6.63
N ASP A 270 -27.68 16.19 -6.07
CA ASP A 270 -27.40 14.74 -6.01
C ASP A 270 -28.01 14.03 -7.23
N PRO A 271 -27.28 13.89 -8.36
CA PRO A 271 -27.82 13.29 -9.57
C PRO A 271 -28.11 11.78 -9.41
N HIS A 272 -27.50 11.15 -8.40
CA HIS A 272 -27.63 9.72 -8.14
C HIS A 272 -28.70 9.42 -7.10
N ARG A 273 -29.28 10.44 -6.42
CA ARG A 273 -30.30 10.30 -5.37
C ARG A 273 -29.85 9.40 -4.21
N MET A 274 -28.56 9.40 -3.90
CA MET A 274 -27.95 8.66 -2.79
C MET A 274 -28.52 9.11 -1.45
N ALA A 275 -28.60 10.42 -1.22
CA ALA A 275 -29.11 10.99 0.02
C ALA A 275 -30.59 10.66 0.23
N GLU A 276 -31.37 10.65 -0.85
CA GLU A 276 -32.77 10.25 -0.78
C GLU A 276 -32.93 8.76 -0.41
N ARG A 277 -32.08 7.88 -0.95
CA ARG A 277 -32.07 6.46 -0.57
C ARG A 277 -31.71 6.26 0.90
N LEU A 278 -30.75 7.03 1.43
CA LEU A 278 -30.42 7.00 2.86
C LEU A 278 -31.60 7.49 3.72
N VAL A 279 -32.23 8.61 3.38
CA VAL A 279 -33.42 9.11 4.09
C VAL A 279 -34.55 8.08 4.04
N ASN A 280 -34.80 7.46 2.90
CA ASN A 280 -35.78 6.39 2.77
C ASN A 280 -35.45 5.17 3.64
N ALA A 281 -34.18 4.79 3.71
CA ALA A 281 -33.73 3.69 4.56
C ALA A 281 -33.91 4.01 6.05
N PHE A 282 -33.59 5.23 6.48
CA PHE A 282 -33.82 5.68 7.86
C PHE A 282 -35.30 5.71 8.24
N LEU A 283 -36.17 6.13 7.31
CA LEU A 283 -37.61 6.20 7.53
C LEU A 283 -38.30 4.83 7.44
N ALA A 284 -37.63 3.81 6.93
CA ALA A 284 -38.15 2.45 6.93
C ALA A 284 -38.15 1.88 8.35
N PRO A 285 -39.06 0.95 8.69
CA PRO A 285 -39.03 0.30 10.00
C PRO A 285 -37.81 -0.62 10.15
N HIS A 286 -37.01 -0.40 11.19
CA HIS A 286 -35.98 -1.32 11.68
C HIS A 286 -35.86 -1.23 13.21
N SER A 287 -35.41 -2.31 13.84
CA SER A 287 -35.42 -2.45 15.30
C SER A 287 -34.05 -2.29 15.96
N ALA A 288 -32.99 -2.18 15.17
CA ALA A 288 -31.62 -2.09 15.65
C ALA A 288 -30.75 -1.27 14.69
N VAL A 289 -29.71 -0.64 15.24
CA VAL A 289 -28.73 0.11 14.45
C VAL A 289 -28.09 -0.84 13.44
N ALA A 290 -27.92 -0.37 12.21
CA ALA A 290 -27.35 -1.15 11.12
C ALA A 290 -26.49 -0.28 10.21
N CYS A 291 -25.54 -0.92 9.53
CA CYS A 291 -24.80 -0.29 8.44
C CYS A 291 -25.71 -0.10 7.23
N TRP A 292 -25.67 1.08 6.64
CA TRP A 292 -26.22 1.36 5.31
C TRP A 292 -25.06 1.63 4.35
N SER A 293 -25.07 0.96 3.20
CA SER A 293 -24.06 1.14 2.16
C SER A 293 -24.75 1.36 0.81
N ASP A 294 -24.14 2.19 -0.03
CA ASP A 294 -24.65 2.51 -1.34
C ASP A 294 -23.52 2.49 -2.39
N PRO A 295 -23.71 1.81 -3.55
CA PRO A 295 -22.69 1.72 -4.58
C PRO A 295 -22.32 3.08 -5.20
N ASP A 296 -23.28 3.98 -5.39
CA ASP A 296 -23.01 5.31 -5.96
C ASP A 296 -22.25 6.17 -4.95
N LEU A 297 -22.63 6.11 -3.67
CA LEU A 297 -21.88 6.80 -2.60
C LEU A 297 -20.44 6.29 -2.55
N THR A 298 -20.25 4.98 -2.67
CA THR A 298 -18.92 4.36 -2.73
C THR A 298 -18.14 4.84 -3.95
N ALA A 299 -18.77 4.89 -5.12
CA ALA A 299 -18.13 5.38 -6.34
C ALA A 299 -17.74 6.86 -6.26
N VAL A 300 -18.57 7.71 -5.65
CA VAL A 300 -18.28 9.13 -5.41
C VAL A 300 -17.13 9.30 -4.42
N ALA A 301 -17.20 8.62 -3.27
CA ALA A 301 -16.14 8.64 -2.26
C ALA A 301 -14.78 8.16 -2.80
N SER A 302 -14.78 7.15 -3.67
CA SER A 302 -13.56 6.61 -4.28
C SER A 302 -12.73 7.62 -5.07
N ARG A 303 -13.39 8.71 -5.52
CA ARG A 303 -12.81 9.81 -6.31
C ARG A 303 -12.69 11.11 -5.50
N HIS A 304 -13.17 11.12 -4.26
CA HIS A 304 -13.20 12.32 -3.44
C HIS A 304 -11.79 12.70 -2.97
N PRO A 305 -11.29 13.93 -3.16
CA PRO A 305 -9.90 14.27 -2.87
C PRO A 305 -9.47 14.06 -1.42
N ASN A 306 -10.35 14.32 -0.43
CA ASN A 306 -10.00 14.07 0.97
C ASN A 306 -9.87 12.57 1.28
N ILE A 307 -10.61 11.72 0.58
CA ILE A 307 -10.52 10.25 0.72
C ILE A 307 -9.26 9.73 0.05
N VAL A 308 -8.97 10.17 -1.18
CA VAL A 308 -7.72 9.84 -1.89
C VAL A 308 -6.50 10.29 -1.08
N SER A 309 -6.55 11.51 -0.54
CA SER A 309 -5.53 12.06 0.35
C SER A 309 -5.33 11.19 1.59
N PHE A 310 -6.42 10.80 2.27
CA PHE A 310 -6.34 9.91 3.42
C PHE A 310 -5.71 8.55 3.08
N ILE A 311 -6.11 7.93 1.97
CA ILE A 311 -5.54 6.64 1.51
C ILE A 311 -4.02 6.75 1.34
N ASN A 312 -3.54 7.80 0.65
CA ASN A 312 -2.12 8.03 0.43
C ASN A 312 -1.38 8.27 1.76
N LYS A 313 -1.93 9.11 2.64
CA LYS A 313 -1.36 9.41 3.95
C LYS A 313 -1.35 8.22 4.90
N ALA A 314 -2.37 7.36 4.85
CA ALA A 314 -2.50 6.18 5.71
C ALA A 314 -1.39 5.16 5.41
N LEU A 315 -1.12 4.93 4.12
CA LEU A 315 -0.01 4.09 3.68
C LEU A 315 1.35 4.75 3.97
N SER A 316 1.54 5.96 3.43
CA SER A 316 2.76 6.79 3.50
C SER A 316 4.06 6.04 3.18
N ALA A 317 4.03 5.18 2.16
CA ALA A 317 5.21 4.58 1.56
C ALA A 317 6.14 5.64 0.91
N PRO A 318 7.42 5.33 0.60
CA PRO A 318 8.37 6.27 0.00
C PRO A 318 7.90 6.96 -1.29
N ASN A 319 7.00 6.30 -2.03
CA ASN A 319 6.38 6.77 -3.26
C ASN A 319 4.98 7.40 -3.07
N SER A 320 4.52 7.59 -1.84
CA SER A 320 3.25 8.26 -1.58
C SER A 320 3.34 9.74 -1.96
N PRO A 321 2.36 10.29 -2.70
CA PRO A 321 2.36 11.71 -3.08
C PRO A 321 2.12 12.61 -1.87
N GLU A 322 1.57 12.05 -0.80
CA GLU A 322 1.22 12.77 0.41
C GLU A 322 1.88 12.12 1.61
N ARG A 323 2.71 12.92 2.28
CA ARG A 323 3.24 12.56 3.58
C ARG A 323 2.26 12.95 4.65
N ALA A 324 2.22 12.12 5.66
CA ALA A 324 1.36 12.37 6.78
C ALA A 324 2.01 13.33 7.79
N PRO A 325 1.22 13.96 8.68
CA PRO A 325 1.75 14.87 9.68
C PRO A 325 2.87 14.26 10.53
N PRO A 326 3.87 15.05 10.95
CA PRO A 326 4.91 14.61 11.88
C PRO A 326 4.34 13.97 13.16
N GLY A 327 5.05 12.98 13.71
CA GLY A 327 4.66 12.29 14.96
C GLY A 327 3.61 11.18 14.79
N SER A 328 3.15 10.98 13.57
CA SER A 328 2.00 10.14 13.28
C SER A 328 2.48 8.85 12.60
N VAL A 329 2.21 7.67 13.18
CA VAL A 329 2.71 6.38 12.66
C VAL A 329 1.84 5.89 11.49
N ARG A 330 2.46 5.40 10.43
CA ARG A 330 1.79 4.95 9.19
C ARG A 330 1.93 3.46 8.94
N ILE A 331 1.10 2.93 8.05
CA ILE A 331 1.09 1.49 7.76
C ILE A 331 2.48 1.02 7.30
N HIS A 332 3.13 1.76 6.40
CA HIS A 332 4.49 1.42 5.96
C HIS A 332 5.49 1.38 7.11
N GLN A 333 5.48 2.41 7.98
CA GLN A 333 6.37 2.48 9.15
C GLN A 333 6.04 1.42 10.20
N ALA A 334 4.77 1.08 10.37
CA ALA A 334 4.33 0.02 11.28
C ALA A 334 4.76 -1.35 10.77
N LEU A 335 4.69 -1.58 9.45
CA LEU A 335 5.24 -2.78 8.82
C LEU A 335 6.75 -2.87 9.02
N GLU A 336 7.49 -1.78 8.77
CA GLU A 336 8.93 -1.73 8.99
C GLU A 336 9.31 -2.08 10.44
N ARG A 337 8.62 -1.48 11.43
CA ARG A 337 8.81 -1.79 12.86
C ARG A 337 8.49 -3.23 13.22
N ALA A 338 7.54 -3.85 12.53
CA ALA A 338 7.21 -5.26 12.66
C ALA A 338 8.16 -6.18 11.87
N GLY A 339 9.26 -5.66 11.31
CA GLY A 339 10.18 -6.42 10.48
C GLY A 339 9.54 -6.94 9.19
N TRP A 340 8.51 -6.24 8.71
CA TRP A 340 7.66 -6.57 7.57
C TRP A 340 6.76 -7.81 7.77
N ASP A 341 6.64 -8.30 9.01
CA ASP A 341 5.65 -9.31 9.37
C ASP A 341 4.29 -8.67 9.67
N ILE A 342 3.39 -8.68 8.68
CA ILE A 342 2.04 -8.12 8.85
C ILE A 342 1.25 -8.80 9.97
N ASN A 343 1.56 -10.05 10.32
CA ASN A 343 0.88 -10.76 11.41
C ASN A 343 1.33 -10.24 12.77
N ALA A 344 2.59 -9.77 12.88
CA ALA A 344 3.13 -9.10 14.07
C ALA A 344 2.84 -7.60 14.12
N LEU A 345 2.30 -7.00 13.04
CA LEU A 345 1.97 -5.57 13.00
C LEU A 345 0.95 -5.20 14.08
N VAL A 346 1.29 -4.15 14.83
CA VAL A 346 0.38 -3.43 15.73
C VAL A 346 -0.29 -2.31 14.93
N PRO A 347 -1.63 -2.29 14.78
CA PRO A 347 -2.31 -1.29 13.98
C PRO A 347 -2.04 0.12 14.50
N PRO A 348 -1.44 1.04 13.69
CA PRO A 348 -1.34 2.43 14.08
C PRO A 348 -2.73 3.05 14.31
N THR A 349 -2.79 3.89 15.34
CA THR A 349 -3.93 4.74 15.67
C THR A 349 -3.58 6.21 15.42
N GLY A 350 -4.59 7.07 15.27
CA GLY A 350 -4.37 8.52 15.18
C GLY A 350 -3.98 9.04 13.80
N LEU A 351 -4.41 8.37 12.72
CA LEU A 351 -4.27 8.87 11.35
C LEU A 351 -5.09 10.14 11.08
N GLY A 352 -6.14 10.39 11.89
CA GLY A 352 -7.16 11.40 11.65
C GLY A 352 -8.10 10.96 10.51
N PRO A 353 -9.38 10.67 10.77
CA PRO A 353 -10.29 10.30 9.70
C PRO A 353 -10.54 11.49 8.74
N PRO A 354 -10.88 11.24 7.46
CA PRO A 354 -11.16 12.30 6.50
C PRO A 354 -12.54 12.93 6.73
N ALA A 355 -12.89 13.93 5.93
CA ALA A 355 -14.21 14.56 5.95
C ALA A 355 -14.70 14.84 4.51
N PHE A 356 -16.01 14.84 4.33
CA PHE A 356 -16.74 15.28 3.14
C PHE A 356 -17.32 16.67 3.39
N ASN A 357 -16.45 17.67 3.44
CA ASN A 357 -16.78 19.04 3.83
C ASN A 357 -16.29 20.09 2.83
N ARG A 358 -16.06 19.69 1.57
CA ARG A 358 -15.68 20.64 0.51
C ARG A 358 -16.85 21.53 0.10
N GLY A 359 -16.51 22.72 -0.38
CA GLY A 359 -17.48 23.73 -0.78
C GLY A 359 -17.94 24.60 0.40
N SER A 360 -19.06 25.29 0.21
CA SER A 360 -19.60 26.27 1.14
C SER A 360 -20.95 25.81 1.63
N GLN A 361 -21.09 25.59 2.95
CA GLN A 361 -22.37 25.25 3.57
C GLN A 361 -23.45 26.34 3.33
N PRO A 362 -23.17 27.65 3.50
CA PRO A 362 -24.16 28.70 3.21
C PRO A 362 -24.63 28.72 1.75
N LEU A 363 -23.71 28.48 0.81
CA LEU A 363 -23.98 28.49 -0.63
C LEU A 363 -24.40 27.12 -1.19
N ARG A 364 -24.30 26.06 -0.37
CA ARG A 364 -24.65 24.67 -0.69
C ARG A 364 -23.93 24.15 -1.94
N THR A 365 -22.63 24.40 -2.01
CA THR A 365 -21.79 23.95 -3.14
C THR A 365 -21.03 22.66 -2.80
N GLU A 366 -20.61 21.93 -3.84
CA GLU A 366 -19.84 20.69 -3.73
C GLU A 366 -20.50 19.67 -2.78
N ASP A 367 -19.83 19.25 -1.71
CA ASP A 367 -20.29 18.20 -0.80
C ASP A 367 -21.60 18.59 -0.09
N TRP A 368 -21.84 19.89 0.09
CA TRP A 368 -23.06 20.44 0.68
C TRP A 368 -24.24 20.53 -0.29
N GLY A 369 -23.99 20.41 -1.59
CA GLY A 369 -25.02 20.43 -2.62
C GLY A 369 -25.39 19.04 -3.12
N ASN A 370 -24.45 18.10 -3.11
CA ASN A 370 -24.61 16.75 -3.66
C ASN A 370 -24.99 15.68 -2.61
N GLY A 371 -25.26 16.09 -1.37
CA GLY A 371 -25.67 15.20 -0.28
C GLY A 371 -24.53 14.57 0.53
N LEU A 372 -23.25 14.67 0.13
CA LEU A 372 -22.16 14.01 0.85
C LEU A 372 -21.99 14.54 2.29
N ALA A 373 -22.02 15.87 2.46
CA ALA A 373 -21.95 16.50 3.78
C ALA A 373 -23.21 16.26 4.63
N PHE A 374 -24.26 15.68 4.07
CA PHE A 374 -25.45 15.26 4.81
C PHE A 374 -25.40 13.78 5.19
N MET A 375 -24.81 12.93 4.34
CA MET A 375 -24.72 11.50 4.57
C MET A 375 -23.52 11.08 5.44
N ILE A 376 -22.38 11.79 5.36
CA ILE A 376 -21.09 11.38 5.94
C ILE A 376 -20.12 12.56 6.17
N ASN A 377 -20.59 13.70 6.69
CA ASN A 377 -19.80 14.95 6.76
C ASN A 377 -18.40 14.77 7.38
N GLY A 378 -18.36 14.37 8.65
CA GLY A 378 -17.13 14.13 9.38
C GLY A 378 -17.03 12.65 9.65
N VAL A 379 -16.14 11.96 8.94
CA VAL A 379 -16.00 10.51 9.15
C VAL A 379 -15.60 10.26 10.61
N GLN A 380 -16.42 9.51 11.33
CA GLN A 380 -16.17 9.18 12.73
C GLN A 380 -15.12 8.09 12.87
N HIS A 381 -15.15 7.10 11.97
CA HIS A 381 -14.13 6.05 11.92
C HIS A 381 -13.66 5.77 10.50
N ALA A 382 -12.35 5.61 10.32
CA ALA A 382 -11.78 5.00 9.13
C ALA A 382 -10.98 3.76 9.54
N VAL A 383 -11.37 2.59 9.07
CA VAL A 383 -10.73 1.30 9.35
C VAL A 383 -10.03 0.82 8.09
N VAL A 384 -8.76 0.41 8.21
CA VAL A 384 -8.01 -0.16 7.09
C VAL A 384 -7.79 -1.64 7.34
N VAL A 385 -8.29 -2.47 6.43
CA VAL A 385 -8.18 -3.93 6.46
C VAL A 385 -7.22 -4.39 5.38
N ALA A 386 -6.17 -5.13 5.77
CA ALA A 386 -5.39 -5.89 4.82
C ALA A 386 -6.22 -7.10 4.36
N ARG A 387 -6.51 -7.17 3.06
CA ARG A 387 -7.18 -8.32 2.42
C ARG A 387 -6.18 -9.29 1.80
N ASP A 388 -5.02 -8.79 1.39
CA ASP A 388 -3.88 -9.59 0.94
C ASP A 388 -2.58 -8.84 1.24
N TYR A 389 -1.50 -9.58 1.51
CA TYR A 389 -0.16 -9.02 1.70
C TYR A 389 0.88 -10.09 1.45
N TYR A 390 1.93 -9.71 0.74
CA TYR A 390 3.19 -10.40 0.84
C TYR A 390 4.36 -9.42 0.76
N TYR A 391 5.42 -9.69 1.51
CA TYR A 391 6.69 -8.99 1.42
C TYR A 391 7.79 -9.96 1.05
N ASP A 392 8.47 -9.64 -0.04
CA ASP A 392 9.67 -10.31 -0.49
C ASP A 392 10.88 -9.50 -0.05
N ARG A 393 11.60 -10.06 0.94
CA ARG A 393 12.81 -9.42 1.49
C ARG A 393 13.94 -9.31 0.46
N CYS A 394 14.01 -10.21 -0.52
CA CYS A 394 15.10 -10.26 -1.50
C CYS A 394 14.86 -9.31 -2.66
N ALA A 395 13.62 -9.25 -3.16
CA ALA A 395 13.21 -8.21 -4.09
C ALA A 395 13.14 -6.82 -3.41
N GLY A 396 13.07 -6.79 -2.07
CA GLY A 396 12.92 -5.55 -1.31
C GLY A 396 11.63 -4.85 -1.69
N GLU A 397 10.52 -5.59 -1.81
CA GLU A 397 9.23 -5.04 -2.20
C GLU A 397 8.10 -5.77 -1.50
N TYR A 398 7.02 -5.07 -1.20
CA TYR A 398 5.77 -5.70 -0.80
C TYR A 398 4.63 -5.33 -1.72
N TYR A 399 3.71 -6.27 -1.86
CA TYR A 399 2.38 -6.03 -2.37
C TYR A 399 1.40 -6.06 -1.21
N MET A 400 0.37 -5.23 -1.31
CA MET A 400 -0.78 -5.33 -0.42
C MET A 400 -2.07 -4.91 -1.12
N ARG A 401 -3.16 -5.59 -0.75
CA ARG A 401 -4.52 -5.17 -1.06
C ARG A 401 -5.20 -4.71 0.22
N LEU A 402 -5.63 -3.46 0.23
CA LEU A 402 -6.23 -2.79 1.36
C LEU A 402 -7.69 -2.45 1.07
N GLU A 403 -8.57 -2.78 2.00
CA GLU A 403 -9.92 -2.23 2.07
C GLU A 403 -9.93 -1.08 3.09
N TYR A 404 -10.43 0.09 2.66
CA TYR A 404 -10.66 1.26 3.49
C TYR A 404 -12.15 1.36 3.76
N VAL A 405 -12.55 1.30 5.02
CA VAL A 405 -13.95 1.39 5.43
C VAL A 405 -14.17 2.66 6.24
N PHE A 406 -15.09 3.52 5.80
CA PHE A 406 -15.43 4.79 6.42
C PHE A 406 -16.82 4.72 7.02
N TYR A 407 -16.95 5.23 8.24
CA TYR A 407 -18.18 5.22 9.02
C TYR A 407 -18.52 6.61 9.52
N ASP A 408 -19.80 6.96 9.43
CA ASP A 408 -20.41 8.10 10.12
C ASP A 408 -21.85 7.73 10.47
N VAL A 409 -22.43 8.40 11.46
CA VAL A 409 -23.79 8.12 11.92
C VAL A 409 -24.75 9.02 11.19
N PHE A 410 -25.73 8.42 10.53
CA PHE A 410 -26.92 9.12 10.07
C PHE A 410 -27.95 9.14 11.19
N GLY A 411 -27.73 10.07 12.11
CA GLY A 411 -28.58 10.37 13.25
C GLY A 411 -28.28 11.77 13.77
N LEU A 412 -29.04 12.23 14.76
CA LEU A 412 -28.85 13.54 15.39
C LEU A 412 -28.64 13.43 16.89
N ASP A 413 -27.70 14.20 17.40
CA ASP A 413 -27.54 14.45 18.83
C ASP A 413 -28.26 15.74 19.27
N ASP A 414 -28.13 16.10 20.55
CA ASP A 414 -28.75 17.33 21.06
C ASP A 414 -28.04 18.59 20.59
N ILE A 415 -26.72 18.50 20.35
CA ILE A 415 -25.89 19.62 19.90
C ILE A 415 -26.30 20.00 18.47
N ASP A 416 -26.58 19.02 17.62
CA ASP A 416 -27.10 19.23 16.28
C ASP A 416 -28.46 19.93 16.31
N LEU A 417 -29.35 19.50 17.22
CA LEU A 417 -30.65 20.14 17.41
C LEU A 417 -30.52 21.58 17.92
N GLU A 418 -29.62 21.84 18.88
CA GLU A 418 -29.35 23.19 19.37
C GLU A 418 -28.80 24.10 18.25
N ARG A 419 -27.91 23.55 17.44
CA ARG A 419 -27.20 24.30 16.40
C ARG A 419 -28.01 24.52 15.13
N PHE A 420 -28.84 23.56 14.74
CA PHE A 420 -29.51 23.53 13.44
C PHE A 420 -31.04 23.34 13.53
N GLY A 421 -31.60 23.13 14.72
CA GLY A 421 -33.03 22.98 14.93
C GLY A 421 -33.79 24.30 15.01
N ALA A 422 -35.10 24.20 15.25
CA ALA A 422 -36.06 25.31 15.21
C ALA A 422 -35.81 26.42 16.26
N ASN A 423 -34.98 26.18 17.28
CA ASN A 423 -34.59 27.19 18.27
C ASN A 423 -33.13 27.63 18.15
N SER A 424 -32.43 27.22 17.09
CA SER A 424 -31.14 27.84 16.78
C SER A 424 -31.42 29.34 16.55
N GLY A 425 -30.92 30.20 17.44
CA GLY A 425 -31.29 31.61 17.49
C GLY A 425 -30.96 32.39 16.21
N ILE A 426 -31.22 33.71 16.21
CA ILE A 426 -30.99 34.69 15.12
C ILE A 426 -29.57 34.64 14.49
N THR A 427 -28.63 33.91 15.07
CA THR A 427 -27.27 33.68 14.56
C THR A 427 -27.16 32.63 13.45
N SER A 428 -28.21 31.88 13.15
CA SER A 428 -28.23 30.95 12.01
C SER A 428 -28.65 31.71 10.75
N PRO A 429 -27.81 31.82 9.70
CA PRO A 429 -28.21 32.45 8.43
C PRO A 429 -29.31 31.66 7.67
N PHE A 430 -29.92 30.67 8.33
CA PHE A 430 -30.85 29.68 7.81
C PHE A 430 -32.23 29.79 8.48
N ASN A 431 -32.83 30.98 8.57
CA ASN A 431 -34.24 31.12 8.98
C ASN A 431 -35.18 30.54 7.89
N THR A 432 -35.16 29.21 7.74
CA THR A 432 -35.62 28.47 6.57
C THR A 432 -36.17 27.08 6.95
N ASP A 433 -36.87 26.41 6.03
CA ASP A 433 -37.50 25.10 6.25
C ASP A 433 -36.53 23.98 6.72
N ALA A 434 -35.22 24.17 6.57
CA ALA A 434 -34.21 23.21 7.01
C ALA A 434 -34.24 22.97 8.53
N HIS A 435 -34.46 24.01 9.34
CA HIS A 435 -34.50 23.86 10.80
C HIS A 435 -35.65 22.98 11.28
N TYR A 436 -36.79 23.10 10.60
CA TYR A 436 -37.94 22.26 10.82
C TYR A 436 -37.68 20.81 10.41
N GLY A 437 -36.96 20.60 9.31
CA GLY A 437 -36.50 19.27 8.88
C GLY A 437 -35.58 18.60 9.90
N VAL A 438 -34.59 19.34 10.45
CA VAL A 438 -33.68 18.83 11.49
C VAL A 438 -34.46 18.50 12.77
N THR A 439 -35.33 19.40 13.20
CA THR A 439 -36.17 19.17 14.39
C THR A 439 -37.06 17.93 14.20
N ALA A 440 -37.66 17.78 13.02
CA ALA A 440 -38.47 16.60 12.68
C ALA A 440 -37.63 15.31 12.70
N TRP A 441 -36.42 15.32 12.14
CA TRP A 441 -35.51 14.17 12.18
C TRP A 441 -35.17 13.77 13.62
N TRP A 442 -34.79 14.73 14.47
CA TRP A 442 -34.50 14.46 15.87
C TRP A 442 -35.72 13.87 16.59
N GLN A 443 -36.93 14.39 16.34
CA GLN A 443 -38.15 13.87 16.94
C GLN A 443 -38.50 12.46 16.47
N LEU A 444 -38.30 12.16 15.18
CA LEU A 444 -38.47 10.80 14.67
C LEU A 444 -37.55 9.84 15.43
N GLN A 445 -36.29 10.21 15.63
CA GLN A 445 -35.29 9.39 16.30
C GLN A 445 -35.56 9.23 17.81
N HIS A 446 -35.84 10.32 18.51
CA HIS A 446 -35.86 10.37 19.99
C HIS A 446 -37.26 10.37 20.61
N GLN A 447 -38.32 10.59 19.83
CA GLN A 447 -39.71 10.52 20.30
C GLN A 447 -40.52 9.40 19.66
N HIS A 448 -40.07 8.88 18.52
CA HIS A 448 -40.79 7.85 17.78
C HIS A 448 -39.97 6.59 17.51
N GLY A 449 -38.74 6.52 18.04
CA GLY A 449 -37.91 5.32 17.97
C GLY A 449 -37.40 4.98 16.57
N TYR A 450 -37.33 5.94 15.65
CA TYR A 450 -36.65 5.72 14.37
C TYR A 450 -35.17 5.50 14.66
N VAL A 451 -34.67 4.33 14.28
CA VAL A 451 -33.33 3.91 14.67
C VAL A 451 -32.32 4.55 13.70
N PRO A 452 -31.22 5.15 14.17
CA PRO A 452 -30.21 5.72 13.27
C PRO A 452 -29.51 4.63 12.48
N LEU A 453 -28.93 5.04 11.35
CA LEU A 453 -28.12 4.18 10.49
C LEU A 453 -26.66 4.60 10.58
N ILE A 454 -25.75 3.66 10.35
CA ILE A 454 -24.33 3.98 10.17
C ILE A 454 -24.05 3.97 8.67
N THR A 455 -23.76 5.14 8.11
CA THR A 455 -23.31 5.24 6.72
C THR A 455 -21.95 4.56 6.61
N ARG A 456 -21.87 3.49 5.80
CA ARG A 456 -20.67 2.67 5.61
C ARG A 456 -20.24 2.73 4.15
N ILE A 457 -19.02 3.21 3.92
CA ILE A 457 -18.36 3.21 2.60
C ILE A 457 -17.18 2.25 2.65
N SER A 458 -17.03 1.38 1.64
CA SER A 458 -15.90 0.45 1.55
C SER A 458 -15.22 0.54 0.18
N LEU A 459 -13.89 0.70 0.19
CA LEU A 459 -13.07 0.90 -1.00
C LEU A 459 -11.85 -0.03 -0.98
N GLU A 460 -11.60 -0.79 -2.04
CA GLU A 460 -10.36 -1.56 -2.19
C GLU A 460 -9.30 -0.80 -3.01
N ARG A 461 -8.03 -0.92 -2.62
CA ARG A 461 -6.86 -0.44 -3.36
C ARG A 461 -5.70 -1.42 -3.24
N GLU A 462 -4.94 -1.53 -4.31
CA GLU A 462 -3.74 -2.35 -4.36
C GLU A 462 -2.50 -1.47 -4.43
N PHE A 463 -1.44 -1.92 -3.78
CA PHE A 463 -0.17 -1.21 -3.73
C PHE A 463 1.00 -2.16 -3.98
N TRP A 464 1.96 -1.65 -4.73
CA TRP A 464 3.25 -2.27 -5.00
C TRP A 464 4.30 -1.29 -4.54
N VAL A 465 5.03 -1.65 -3.49
CA VAL A 465 5.90 -0.71 -2.79
C VAL A 465 7.32 -1.26 -2.72
N PRO A 466 8.28 -0.62 -3.39
CA PRO A 466 9.68 -0.90 -3.14
C PRO A 466 10.04 -0.42 -1.73
N VAL A 467 10.81 -1.25 -1.03
CA VAL A 467 11.36 -1.03 0.30
C VAL A 467 12.85 -0.74 0.13
N PRO A 468 13.31 0.47 0.46
CA PRO A 468 14.73 0.79 0.42
C PRO A 468 15.53 -0.20 1.28
N PRO A 469 16.75 -0.58 0.86
CA PRO A 469 17.62 -1.36 1.73
C PRO A 469 17.84 -0.60 3.05
N PRO A 470 17.98 -1.30 4.19
CA PRO A 470 18.20 -0.66 5.47
C PRO A 470 19.44 0.24 5.39
N ALA A 471 19.36 1.43 5.99
CA ALA A 471 20.44 2.42 5.97
C ALA A 471 21.76 1.77 6.45
N GLY A 472 22.77 1.72 5.57
CA GLY A 472 24.07 1.10 5.82
C GLY A 472 24.31 -0.23 5.10
N ALA A 473 23.31 -0.80 4.43
CA ALA A 473 23.54 -1.87 3.45
C ALA A 473 24.12 -1.25 2.17
N VAL A 474 25.43 -1.40 1.97
CA VAL A 474 26.08 -1.06 0.69
C VAL A 474 25.52 -2.01 -0.38
N PRO A 475 25.03 -1.48 -1.53
CA PRO A 475 24.46 -2.30 -2.59
C PRO A 475 25.47 -3.27 -3.19
#